data_AF-A0A1Z4C5X6-F1
#
_entry.id   AF-A0A1Z4C5X6-F1
#
_cell.length_a   1.000
_cell.length_b   1.000
_cell.length_c   1.000
_cell.angle_alpha   90.00
_cell.angle_beta   90.00
_cell.angle_gamma   90.00
#
_symmetry.space_group_name_H-M   'P 1'
#
loop_
_entity.id
_entity.type
_entity.pdbx_description
1 polymer ?
#
loop_
_entity_poly.entity_id
_entity_poly.type
_entity_poly.pdbx_seq_one_letter_code
_entity_poly.pdbx_strand_id
1 'polypeptide(L)'
;MSAVPELVAELGSAFLSADLGLRPEVMEDHAAYISSWLKVLKEDKRAIFSAAAHAQRAAEFLHKLQPSPDPEPQPDSRPPAPLKKEAYARLEP
;
A
#
# COMPACT_ATOMS: atom_id res chain seq x y z
N MET A 1 -23.83 -14.56 12.38
CA MET A 1 -22.94 -14.01 11.34
C MET A 1 -21.63 -14.79 11.36
N SER A 2 -21.06 -15.10 10.19
CA SER A 2 -19.82 -15.90 10.09
C SER A 2 -18.61 -15.02 10.40
N ALA A 3 -17.83 -15.37 11.42
CA ALA A 3 -16.71 -14.55 11.92
C ALA A 3 -15.42 -14.68 11.08
N VAL A 4 -15.29 -15.71 10.24
CA VAL A 4 -14.07 -15.96 9.46
C VAL A 4 -13.89 -14.97 8.30
N PRO A 5 -14.89 -14.70 7.44
CA PRO A 5 -14.77 -13.69 6.39
C PRO A 5 -14.50 -12.28 6.94
N GLU A 6 -15.13 -11.95 8.08
CA GLU A 6 -14.93 -10.68 8.78
C GLU A 6 -13.50 -10.55 9.30
N LEU A 7 -12.97 -11.60 9.94
CA LEU A 7 -11.57 -11.63 10.39
C LEU A 7 -10.57 -11.50 9.22
N VAL A 8 -10.84 -12.11 8.07
CA VAL A 8 -10.01 -11.97 6.86
C VAL A 8 -10.03 -10.54 6.33
N ALA A 9 -11.21 -9.91 6.26
CA ALA A 9 -11.35 -8.54 5.79
C ALA A 9 -10.60 -7.54 6.67
N GLU A 10 -10.68 -7.72 7.98
CA GLU A 10 -10.06 -6.83 8.98
C GLU A 10 -8.55 -6.99 9.02
N LEU A 11 -8.03 -8.22 8.95
CA LEU A 11 -6.60 -8.46 8.76
C LEU A 11 -6.10 -7.87 7.43
N GLY A 12 -6.88 -7.99 6.35
CA GLY A 12 -6.53 -7.41 5.05
C GLY A 12 -6.45 -5.89 5.09
N SER A 13 -7.41 -5.23 5.75
CA SER A 13 -7.41 -3.78 5.99
C SER A 13 -6.18 -3.34 6.79
N ALA A 14 -5.82 -4.08 7.83
CA ALA A 14 -4.63 -3.80 8.65
C ALA A 14 -3.32 -3.94 7.86
N PHE A 15 -3.19 -4.98 7.02
CA PHE A 15 -2.00 -5.17 6.17
C PHE A 15 -1.84 -4.02 5.17
N LEU A 16 -2.92 -3.67 4.46
CA LEU A 16 -2.89 -2.55 3.52
C LEU A 16 -2.59 -1.22 4.21
N SER A 17 -3.17 -1.00 5.39
CA SER A 17 -2.92 0.23 6.16
C SER A 17 -1.45 0.34 6.56
N ALA A 18 -0.85 -0.76 7.01
CA ALA A 18 0.58 -0.81 7.32
C ALA A 18 1.45 -0.56 6.08
N ASP A 19 1.14 -1.20 4.95
CA ASP A 19 1.89 -1.06 3.71
C ASP A 19 1.83 0.37 3.13
N LEU A 20 0.67 1.02 3.25
CA LEU A 20 0.44 2.38 2.72
C LEU A 20 0.82 3.48 3.73
N GLY A 21 1.29 3.13 4.92
CA GLY A 21 1.61 4.10 5.99
C GLY A 21 0.37 4.82 6.54
N LEU A 22 -0.82 4.25 6.37
CA LEU A 22 -2.07 4.77 6.91
C LEU A 22 -2.15 4.41 8.39
N ARG A 23 -2.40 5.41 9.24
CA ARG A 23 -2.69 5.19 10.66
C ARG A 23 -4.21 5.17 10.82
N PRO A 24 -4.82 4.02 11.20
CA PRO A 24 -6.24 4.00 11.50
C PRO A 24 -6.53 4.90 12.70
N GLU A 25 -7.52 5.76 12.59
CA GLU A 25 -8.04 6.48 13.75
C GLU A 25 -8.86 5.52 14.62
N VAL A 26 -8.70 5.61 15.95
CA VAL A 26 -9.44 4.74 16.87
C VAL A 26 -10.89 5.22 16.96
N MET A 27 -11.83 4.40 16.50
CA MET A 27 -13.27 4.64 16.60
C MET A 27 -13.88 3.75 17.70
N GLU A 28 -14.77 4.31 18.53
CA GLU A 28 -15.29 3.65 19.76
C GLU A 28 -16.02 2.31 19.51
N ASP A 29 -16.55 2.09 18.31
CA ASP A 29 -17.35 0.89 17.98
C ASP A 29 -16.54 -0.34 17.54
N HIS A 30 -15.21 -0.25 17.36
CA HIS A 30 -14.39 -1.39 16.93
C HIS A 30 -14.28 -2.52 17.98
N ALA A 31 -14.59 -2.23 19.25
CA ALA A 31 -14.47 -3.19 20.35
C ALA A 31 -15.47 -4.36 20.26
N ALA A 32 -16.63 -4.16 19.63
CA ALA A 32 -17.68 -5.17 19.53
C ALA A 32 -17.27 -6.39 18.68
N TYR A 33 -16.42 -6.19 17.67
CA TYR A 33 -15.95 -7.24 16.74
C TYR A 33 -14.80 -8.08 17.32
N ILE A 34 -14.00 -7.50 18.22
CA ILE A 34 -12.91 -8.22 18.91
C ILE A 34 -13.45 -9.39 19.73
N SER A 35 -14.63 -9.23 20.34
CA SER A 35 -15.25 -10.25 21.17
C SER A 35 -15.66 -11.50 20.36
N SER A 36 -16.14 -11.31 19.12
CA SER A 36 -16.51 -12.42 18.23
C SER A 36 -15.28 -13.16 17.71
N TRP A 37 -14.18 -12.46 17.40
CA TRP A 37 -12.92 -13.07 16.97
C TRP A 37 -12.23 -13.81 18.11
N LEU A 38 -12.27 -13.27 19.33
CA LEU A 38 -11.73 -13.96 20.51
C LEU A 38 -12.40 -15.31 20.75
N LYS A 39 -13.69 -15.47 20.41
CA LYS A 39 -14.37 -16.76 20.51
C LYS A 39 -13.83 -17.76 19.48
N VAL A 40 -13.70 -17.37 18.23
CA VAL A 40 -13.13 -18.21 17.15
C VAL A 40 -11.70 -18.63 17.48
N LEU A 41 -10.88 -17.70 17.99
CA LEU A 41 -9.49 -17.96 18.33
C LEU A 41 -9.32 -18.84 19.58
N LYS A 42 -10.28 -18.81 20.51
CA LYS A 42 -10.32 -19.74 21.65
C LYS A 42 -10.68 -21.15 21.20
N GLU A 43 -11.56 -21.30 20.22
CA GLU A 43 -11.99 -22.60 19.68
C GLU A 43 -10.94 -23.20 18.73
N ASP A 44 -10.29 -22.38 17.89
CA ASP A 44 -9.23 -22.81 16.99
C ASP A 44 -8.12 -21.76 16.88
N LYS A 45 -7.01 -22.00 17.58
CA LYS A 45 -5.81 -21.16 17.52
C LYS A 45 -5.13 -21.15 16.15
N ARG A 46 -5.44 -22.12 15.26
CA ARG A 46 -4.90 -22.17 13.91
C ARG A 46 -5.69 -21.34 12.91
N ALA A 47 -6.94 -21.00 13.23
CA ALA A 47 -7.79 -20.19 12.39
C ALA A 47 -7.15 -18.83 12.05
N ILE A 48 -6.36 -18.25 12.95
CA ILE A 48 -5.65 -16.99 12.70
C ILE A 48 -4.64 -17.10 11.56
N PHE A 49 -3.90 -18.21 11.45
CA PHE A 49 -2.90 -18.38 10.40
C PHE A 49 -3.58 -18.56 9.05
N SER A 50 -4.67 -19.33 9.01
CA SER A 50 -5.48 -19.49 7.80
C SER A 50 -6.10 -18.17 7.36
N ALA A 51 -6.65 -17.38 8.29
CA ALA A 51 -7.23 -16.07 7.99
C ALA A 51 -6.15 -15.09 7.50
N ALA A 52 -5.01 -15.02 8.18
CA ALA A 52 -3.87 -14.20 7.78
C ALA A 52 -3.34 -14.58 6.38
N ALA A 53 -3.26 -15.87 6.05
CA ALA A 53 -2.82 -16.32 4.72
C ALA A 53 -3.82 -15.96 3.61
N HIS A 54 -5.12 -15.85 3.92
CA HIS A 54 -6.12 -15.34 2.96
C HIS A 54 -6.02 -13.82 2.83
N ALA A 55 -5.89 -13.11 3.96
CA ALA A 55 -5.72 -11.66 3.98
C ALA A 55 -4.48 -11.21 3.20
N GLN A 56 -3.34 -11.89 3.39
CA GLN A 56 -2.10 -11.62 2.68
C GLN A 56 -2.26 -11.76 1.16
N ARG A 57 -2.89 -12.85 0.71
CA ARG A 57 -3.17 -13.06 -0.73
C ARG A 57 -4.07 -11.97 -1.30
N ALA A 58 -5.04 -11.49 -0.53
CA ALA A 58 -5.91 -10.39 -0.95
C ALA A 58 -5.14 -9.06 -1.05
N ALA A 59 -4.29 -8.75 -0.06
CA ALA A 59 -3.46 -7.54 -0.08
C ALA A 59 -2.48 -7.56 -1.27
N GLU A 60 -1.78 -8.67 -1.50
CA GLU A 60 -0.88 -8.84 -2.65
C GLU A 60 -1.61 -8.72 -3.99
N PHE A 61 -2.83 -9.23 -4.08
CA PHE A 61 -3.66 -9.08 -5.28
C PHE A 61 -3.95 -7.61 -5.56
N LEU A 62 -4.33 -6.84 -4.54
CA LEU A 62 -4.61 -5.40 -4.68
C LEU A 62 -3.36 -4.59 -5.06
N HIS A 63 -2.20 -4.95 -4.50
CA HIS A 63 -0.91 -4.37 -4.89
C HIS A 63 -0.57 -4.64 -6.35
N LYS A 64 -0.82 -5.86 -6.85
CA LYS A 64 -0.57 -6.22 -8.25
C LYS A 64 -1.47 -5.48 -9.25
N LEU A 65 -2.59 -4.92 -8.79
CA LEU A 65 -3.48 -4.10 -9.62
C LEU A 65 -3.05 -2.63 -9.68
N GLN A 66 -2.07 -2.20 -8.89
CA GLN A 66 -1.59 -0.82 -8.95
C GLN A 66 -0.83 -0.57 -10.26
N PRO A 67 -1.02 0.60 -10.90
CA PRO A 67 -0.25 0.96 -12.08
C PRO A 67 1.24 1.04 -11.72
N SER A 68 2.10 0.55 -12.61
CA SER A 68 3.53 0.79 -12.52
C SER A 68 3.77 2.31 -12.48
N PRO A 69 4.65 2.83 -11.62
CA PRO A 69 5.03 4.23 -11.71
C PRO A 69 5.54 4.49 -13.13
N ASP A 70 4.97 5.51 -13.80
CA ASP A 70 5.50 5.95 -15.09
C ASP A 70 7.01 6.16 -14.93
N PRO A 71 7.84 5.70 -15.89
CA PRO A 71 9.27 5.92 -15.82
C PRO A 71 9.50 7.41 -15.64
N GLU A 72 10.14 7.78 -14.52
CA GLU A 72 10.47 9.15 -14.19
C GLU A 72 11.15 9.79 -15.40
N PRO A 73 10.70 10.98 -15.87
CA PRO A 73 11.26 11.58 -17.08
C PRO A 73 12.77 11.77 -16.90
N GLN A 74 13.54 11.00 -17.68
CA GLN A 74 14.99 10.97 -17.59
C GLN A 74 15.54 12.39 -17.85
N PRO A 75 16.30 12.98 -16.90
CA PRO A 75 16.65 14.41 -16.94
C PRO A 75 17.54 14.82 -18.13
N ASP A 76 17.99 13.87 -18.95
CA ASP A 76 19.02 14.09 -19.97
C ASP A 76 18.51 14.07 -21.42
N SER A 77 17.19 14.08 -21.63
CA SER A 77 16.60 14.13 -22.99
C SER A 77 16.27 15.55 -23.48
N ARG A 78 16.40 16.57 -22.61
CA ARG A 78 16.22 17.96 -23.04
C ARG A 78 17.55 18.45 -23.64
N PRO A 79 17.63 18.73 -24.96
CA PRO A 79 18.84 19.33 -25.51
C PRO A 79 19.16 20.62 -24.74
N PRO A 80 20.44 20.89 -24.43
CA PRO A 80 20.81 22.08 -23.69
C PRO A 80 20.18 23.30 -24.34
N ALA A 81 19.57 24.16 -23.53
CA ALA A 81 18.95 25.39 -24.00
C ALA A 81 19.95 26.12 -24.91
N PRO A 82 19.51 26.64 -26.09
CA PRO A 82 20.43 27.26 -27.02
C PRO A 82 21.23 28.35 -26.29
N LEU A 83 22.56 28.22 -26.32
CA LEU A 83 23.45 29.20 -25.73
C LEU A 83 23.09 30.58 -26.29
N LYS A 84 22.86 31.55 -25.41
CA LYS A 84 22.63 32.94 -25.82
C LYS A 84 23.76 33.34 -26.77
N LYS A 85 23.42 33.99 -27.89
CA LYS A 85 24.39 34.41 -28.94
C LYS A 85 25.61 35.16 -28.37
N GLU A 86 25.45 35.78 -27.20
CA GLU A 86 26.49 36.42 -26.37
C GLU A 86 27.67 35.51 -25.97
N ALA A 87 27.48 34.19 -25.93
CA ALA A 87 28.54 33.22 -25.63
C ALA A 87 29.46 32.97 -26.83
N TYR A 88 28.92 33.06 -28.06
CA TYR A 88 29.71 32.91 -29.30
C TYR A 88 30.48 34.19 -29.65
N ALA A 89 29.95 35.36 -29.28
CA ALA A 89 30.59 36.65 -29.57
C ALA A 89 31.89 36.92 -28.77
N ARG A 90 32.19 36.11 -27.75
CA ARG A 90 33.43 36.19 -26.95
C ARG A 90 34.56 35.29 -27.45
N LEU A 91 34.31 34.53 -28.51
CA LEU A 91 35.27 33.56 -29.07
C LEU A 91 35.85 33.97 -30.43
N GLU A 92 35.53 35.17 -30.93
CA GLU A 92 36.23 35.73 -32.09
C GLU A 92 37.51 36.44 -31.61
N PRO A 93 38.69 36.13 -32.19
CA PRO A 93 39.99 36.68 -31.76
C PRO A 93 40.18 38.17 -32.07
#